data_AF-A0A2N0KIF0-F1
#
_entry.id   AF-A0A2N0KIF0-F1
#
_cell.length_a   1.000
_cell.length_b   1.000
_cell.length_c   1.000
_cell.angle_alpha   90.00
_cell.angle_beta   90.00
_cell.angle_gamma   90.00
#
_symmetry.space_group_name_H-M   'P 1'
#
loop_
_entity.id
_entity.type
_entity.pdbx_description
1 polymer ?
#
loop_
_entity_poly.entity_id
_entity_poly.type
_entity_poly.pdbx_seq_one_letter_code
_entity_poly.pdbx_strand_id
1 'polypeptide(L)'
;MLGDYGSLASIVGVIVSLFGLGFTILQVLKLRGETRAARVASEETRVVVRRDLTLADLNRIWGRIQALKELQRNRDWNRSLDAYPEIQRGLIDIRNRYPELAEDHNQQLTQGIAALRNIEYTLESASEDIAQETLGEFNQQLSDIQAVLVELENQLQQMP
;
A
#
# COMPACT_ATOMS: atom_id res chain seq x y z
N MET A 1 -23.20 68.21 -32.71
CA MET A 1 -23.54 66.80 -32.96
C MET A 1 -22.55 65.85 -32.23
N LEU A 2 -22.46 65.95 -30.90
CA LEU A 2 -21.52 65.16 -30.06
C LEU A 2 -22.23 64.22 -29.06
N GLY A 3 -23.58 64.25 -29.02
CA GLY A 3 -24.37 63.45 -28.06
C GLY A 3 -24.55 61.97 -28.44
N ASP A 4 -24.48 61.64 -29.73
CA ASP A 4 -24.79 60.27 -30.21
C ASP A 4 -23.62 59.28 -30.02
N TYR A 5 -22.38 59.77 -30.16
CA TYR A 5 -21.18 58.94 -30.01
C TYR A 5 -20.96 58.43 -28.58
N GLY A 6 -21.39 59.19 -27.57
CA GLY A 6 -21.29 58.79 -26.16
C GLY A 6 -22.23 57.64 -25.80
N SER A 7 -23.42 57.59 -26.42
CA SER A 7 -24.40 56.52 -26.21
C SER A 7 -23.96 55.21 -26.90
N LEU A 8 -23.48 55.30 -28.14
CA LEU A 8 -22.94 54.16 -28.87
C LEU A 8 -21.68 53.59 -28.20
N ALA A 9 -20.77 54.44 -27.72
CA ALA A 9 -19.57 53.99 -27.00
C ALA A 9 -19.92 53.26 -25.69
N SER A 10 -20.95 53.72 -24.98
CA SER A 10 -21.44 53.06 -23.76
C SER A 10 -22.02 51.66 -24.05
N ILE A 11 -22.84 51.52 -25.10
CA ILE A 11 -23.43 50.24 -25.50
C ILE A 11 -22.36 49.24 -25.94
N VAL A 12 -21.39 49.69 -26.74
CA VAL A 12 -20.27 48.84 -27.19
C VAL A 12 -19.42 48.41 -26.00
N GLY A 13 -19.17 49.28 -25.03
CA GLY A 13 -18.45 48.95 -23.79
C GLY A 13 -19.14 47.87 -22.96
N VAL A 14 -20.47 47.92 -22.83
CA VAL A 14 -21.26 46.90 -22.11
C VAL A 14 -21.22 45.56 -22.84
N ILE A 15 -21.34 45.56 -24.17
CA ILE A 15 -21.26 44.34 -24.99
C ILE A 15 -19.87 43.69 -24.85
N VAL A 16 -18.80 44.46 -25.00
CA VAL A 16 -17.41 43.97 -24.86
C VAL A 16 -17.16 43.42 -23.44
N SER A 17 -17.69 44.09 -22.42
CA SER A 17 -17.60 43.63 -21.02
C SER A 17 -18.32 42.30 -20.79
N LEU A 18 -19.54 42.13 -21.34
CA LEU A 18 -20.30 40.88 -21.24
C LEU A 18 -19.60 39.72 -21.97
N PHE A 19 -19.03 39.98 -23.15
CA PHE A 19 -18.25 38.98 -23.88
C PHE A 19 -16.97 38.60 -23.13
N GLY A 20 -16.24 39.57 -22.56
CA GLY A 20 -15.06 39.31 -21.73
C GLY A 20 -15.39 38.48 -20.48
N LEU A 21 -16.48 38.81 -19.80
CA LEU A 21 -16.96 38.07 -18.64
C LEU A 21 -17.36 36.63 -19.01
N GLY A 22 -18.12 36.45 -20.11
CA GLY A 22 -18.53 35.13 -20.60
C GLY A 22 -17.34 34.24 -20.98
N PHE A 23 -16.33 34.80 -21.65
CA PHE A 23 -15.10 34.10 -21.98
C PHE A 23 -14.31 33.66 -20.73
N THR A 24 -14.25 34.53 -19.72
CA THR A 24 -13.58 34.23 -18.44
C THR A 24 -14.29 33.10 -17.69
N ILE A 25 -15.63 33.10 -17.67
CA ILE A 25 -16.43 32.03 -17.04
C ILE A 25 -16.21 30.69 -17.77
N LEU A 26 -16.18 30.69 -19.11
CA LEU A 26 -15.91 29.47 -19.89
C LEU A 26 -14.50 28.92 -19.63
N GLN A 27 -13.48 29.78 -19.52
CA GLN A 27 -12.14 29.35 -19.15
C GLN A 27 -12.07 28.75 -17.74
N VAL A 28 -12.72 29.37 -16.76
CA VAL A 28 -12.76 28.86 -15.37
C VAL A 28 -13.49 27.52 -15.30
N LEU A 29 -14.57 27.33 -16.05
CA LEU A 29 -15.28 26.05 -16.12
C LEU A 29 -14.43 24.95 -16.78
N LYS A 30 -13.71 25.28 -17.87
CA LYS A 30 -12.80 24.35 -18.53
C LYS A 30 -11.62 23.95 -17.62
N LEU A 31 -11.01 24.91 -16.93
CA LEU A 31 -9.94 24.67 -15.97
C LEU A 31 -10.39 23.81 -14.79
N ARG A 32 -11.62 24.01 -14.29
CA ARG A 32 -12.23 23.15 -13.24
C ARG A 32 -12.45 21.71 -13.73
N GLY A 33 -12.79 21.52 -15.00
CA GLY A 33 -12.90 20.19 -15.61
C GLY A 33 -11.55 19.49 -15.73
N GLU A 34 -10.53 20.19 -16.23
CA GLU A 34 -9.16 19.66 -16.39
C GLU A 34 -8.50 19.36 -15.03
N THR A 35 -8.69 20.20 -14.01
CA THR A 35 -8.21 19.92 -12.65
C THR A 35 -8.94 18.76 -11.98
N ARG A 36 -10.23 18.57 -12.25
CA ARG A 36 -10.96 17.36 -11.80
C ARG A 36 -10.43 16.11 -12.48
N ALA A 37 -10.24 16.13 -13.80
CA ALA A 37 -9.68 15.01 -14.54
C ALA A 37 -8.25 14.67 -14.08
N ALA A 38 -7.40 15.69 -13.86
CA ALA A 38 -6.06 15.49 -13.31
C ALA A 38 -6.07 14.92 -11.89
N ARG A 39 -7.03 15.35 -11.06
CA ARG A 39 -7.21 14.84 -9.70
C ARG A 39 -7.64 13.38 -9.72
N VAL A 40 -8.63 13.01 -10.53
CA VAL A 40 -9.10 11.62 -10.69
C VAL A 40 -7.96 10.74 -11.22
N ALA A 41 -7.27 11.15 -12.29
CA ALA A 41 -6.13 10.41 -12.83
C ALA A 41 -4.97 10.26 -11.82
N SER A 42 -4.73 11.28 -10.99
CA SER A 42 -3.72 11.21 -9.92
C SER A 42 -4.13 10.28 -8.78
N GLU A 43 -5.41 10.26 -8.42
CA GLU A 43 -5.96 9.37 -7.41
C GLU A 43 -5.90 7.90 -7.89
N GLU A 44 -6.30 7.63 -9.14
CA GLU A 44 -6.18 6.30 -9.78
C GLU A 44 -4.72 5.84 -9.86
N THR A 45 -3.80 6.70 -10.31
CA THR A 45 -2.37 6.38 -10.38
C THR A 45 -1.79 6.06 -8.99
N ARG A 46 -2.22 6.80 -7.95
CA ARG A 46 -1.77 6.55 -6.57
C ARG A 46 -2.22 5.18 -6.06
N VAL A 47 -3.44 4.76 -6.41
CA VAL A 47 -3.96 3.44 -6.03
C VAL A 47 -3.15 2.32 -6.69
N VAL A 48 -2.91 2.42 -8.00
CA VAL A 48 -2.11 1.43 -8.75
C VAL A 48 -0.68 1.35 -8.22
N VAL A 49 0.00 2.49 -8.06
CA VAL A 49 1.39 2.52 -7.55
C VAL A 49 1.46 1.95 -6.13
N ARG A 50 0.50 2.29 -5.26
CA ARG A 50 0.43 1.75 -3.91
C ARG A 50 0.26 0.22 -3.96
N ARG A 51 -0.64 -0.30 -4.80
CA ARG A 51 -0.84 -1.75 -4.98
C ARG A 51 0.44 -2.45 -5.41
N ASP A 52 1.12 -1.95 -6.44
CA ASP A 52 2.31 -2.58 -7.00
C ASP A 52 3.48 -2.61 -6.00
N LEU A 53 3.66 -1.52 -5.24
CA LEU A 53 4.64 -1.47 -4.16
C LEU A 53 4.37 -2.52 -3.08
N THR A 54 3.11 -2.77 -2.73
CA THR A 54 2.77 -3.83 -1.76
C THR A 54 2.92 -5.23 -2.32
N LEU A 55 2.60 -5.47 -3.58
CA LEU A 55 2.86 -6.77 -4.19
C LEU A 55 4.37 -7.07 -4.15
N ALA A 56 5.21 -6.07 -4.39
CA ALA A 56 6.65 -6.21 -4.25
C ALA A 56 7.08 -6.48 -2.80
N ASP A 57 6.51 -5.78 -1.82
CA ASP A 57 6.80 -6.00 -0.40
C ASP A 57 6.33 -7.39 0.08
N LEU A 58 5.13 -7.85 -0.31
CA LEU A 58 4.61 -9.18 -0.01
C LEU A 58 5.55 -10.27 -0.53
N ASN A 59 5.94 -10.17 -1.80
CA ASN A 59 6.87 -11.11 -2.44
C ASN A 59 8.25 -11.11 -1.77
N ARG A 60 8.74 -9.92 -1.36
CA ARG A 60 10.00 -9.81 -0.60
C ARG A 60 9.91 -10.52 0.75
N ILE A 61 8.82 -10.35 1.49
CA ILE A 61 8.63 -11.01 2.78
C ILE A 61 8.43 -12.51 2.62
N TRP A 62 7.67 -12.94 1.61
CA TRP A 62 7.54 -14.35 1.25
C TRP A 62 8.91 -15.02 1.05
N GLY A 63 9.78 -14.42 0.24
CA GLY A 63 11.12 -14.93 -0.03
C GLY A 63 11.98 -15.01 1.24
N ARG A 64 11.84 -14.06 2.16
CA ARG A 64 12.54 -14.08 3.45
C ARG A 64 12.05 -15.18 4.36
N ILE A 65 10.76 -15.46 4.38
CA ILE A 65 10.22 -16.59 5.15
C ILE A 65 10.74 -17.92 4.57
N GLN A 66 10.84 -18.07 3.24
CA GLN A 66 11.45 -19.26 2.64
C GLN A 66 12.91 -19.42 3.07
N ALA A 67 13.70 -18.34 2.99
CA ALA A 67 15.08 -18.35 3.44
C ALA A 67 15.20 -18.69 4.93
N LEU A 68 14.31 -18.17 5.78
CA LEU A 68 14.27 -18.52 7.20
C LEU A 68 13.99 -20.01 7.42
N LYS A 69 13.01 -20.59 6.70
CA LYS A 69 12.73 -22.04 6.76
C LYS A 69 13.94 -22.87 6.35
N GLU A 70 14.69 -22.44 5.34
CA GLU A 70 15.94 -23.08 4.94
C GLU A 70 17.02 -22.99 6.02
N LEU A 71 17.22 -21.82 6.63
CA LEU A 71 18.15 -21.63 7.74
C LEU A 71 17.79 -22.55 8.92
N GLN A 72 16.51 -22.65 9.27
CA GLN A 72 16.04 -23.55 10.33
C GLN A 72 16.29 -25.03 10.00
N ARG A 73 16.02 -25.45 8.76
CA ARG A 73 16.27 -26.83 8.31
C ARG A 73 17.76 -27.19 8.37
N ASN A 74 18.62 -26.22 8.07
CA ASN A 74 20.07 -26.36 8.15
C ASN A 74 20.63 -26.16 9.57
N ARG A 75 19.76 -25.92 10.56
CA ARG A 75 20.12 -25.64 11.96
C ARG A 75 21.04 -24.44 12.15
N ASP A 76 20.95 -23.45 11.26
CA ASP A 76 21.70 -22.20 11.35
C ASP A 76 20.95 -21.19 12.23
N TRP A 77 20.93 -21.44 13.54
CA TRP A 77 20.10 -20.71 14.50
C TRP A 77 20.47 -19.23 14.62
N ASN A 78 21.77 -18.91 14.58
CA ASN A 78 22.24 -17.53 14.67
C ASN A 78 21.69 -16.68 13.51
N ARG A 79 21.82 -17.18 12.27
CA ARG A 79 21.30 -16.47 11.10
C ARG A 79 19.78 -16.49 11.03
N SER A 80 19.14 -17.54 11.57
CA SER A 80 17.69 -17.61 11.70
C SER A 80 17.19 -16.50 12.63
N LEU A 81 17.81 -16.33 13.80
CA LEU A 81 17.50 -15.28 14.77
C LEU A 81 17.62 -13.89 14.16
N ASP A 82 18.69 -13.62 13.40
CA ASP A 82 18.88 -12.33 12.72
C ASP A 82 17.76 -12.01 11.69
N ALA A 83 17.12 -13.03 11.13
CA ALA A 83 16.09 -12.86 10.10
C ALA A 83 14.70 -12.52 10.68
N TYR A 84 14.38 -12.94 11.92
CA TYR A 84 13.05 -12.70 12.51
C TYR A 84 12.67 -11.23 12.62
N PRO A 85 13.51 -10.33 13.18
CA PRO A 85 13.14 -8.93 13.31
C PRO A 85 12.87 -8.27 11.96
N GLU A 86 13.53 -8.75 10.90
CA GLU A 86 13.36 -8.23 9.56
C GLU A 86 12.02 -8.62 8.94
N ILE A 87 11.59 -9.87 9.12
CA ILE A 87 10.28 -10.37 8.68
C ILE A 87 9.17 -9.69 9.47
N GLN A 88 9.31 -9.60 10.80
CA GLN A 88 8.33 -8.93 11.67
C GLN A 88 8.11 -7.47 11.26
N ARG A 89 9.18 -6.70 11.07
CA ARG A 89 9.11 -5.31 10.59
C ARG A 89 8.41 -5.22 9.24
N GLY A 90 8.72 -6.13 8.32
CA GLY A 90 8.05 -6.20 7.02
C GLY A 90 6.54 -6.41 7.11
N LEU A 91 6.09 -7.36 7.95
CA LEU A 91 4.66 -7.59 8.17
C LEU A 91 3.96 -6.39 8.82
N ILE A 92 4.62 -5.75 9.79
CA ILE A 92 4.11 -4.52 10.42
C ILE A 92 3.98 -3.40 9.39
N ASP A 93 4.99 -3.21 8.54
CA ASP A 93 4.97 -2.20 7.48
C ASP A 93 3.84 -2.45 6.49
N ILE A 94 3.64 -3.69 6.05
CA ILE A 94 2.51 -4.08 5.19
C ILE A 94 1.20 -3.71 5.89
N ARG A 95 0.97 -4.16 7.12
CA ARG A 95 -0.25 -3.84 7.87
C ARG A 95 -0.50 -2.33 7.99
N ASN A 96 0.54 -1.54 8.30
CA ASN A 96 0.42 -0.10 8.49
C ASN A 96 0.16 0.66 7.18
N ARG A 97 0.67 0.17 6.04
CA ARG A 97 0.46 0.81 4.74
C ARG A 97 -0.92 0.52 4.16
N TYR A 98 -1.60 -0.54 4.62
CA TYR A 98 -2.93 -0.94 4.16
C TYR A 98 -3.92 -1.02 5.33
N PRO A 99 -4.31 0.12 5.92
CA PRO A 99 -5.30 0.14 7.00
C PRO A 99 -6.69 -0.34 6.55
N GLU A 100 -6.94 -0.40 5.23
CA GLU A 100 -8.20 -0.84 4.61
C GLU A 100 -8.25 -2.35 4.35
N LEU A 101 -7.25 -3.11 4.80
CA LEU A 101 -7.32 -4.58 4.76
C LEU A 101 -8.57 -5.07 5.49
N ALA A 102 -9.18 -6.13 4.97
CA ALA A 102 -10.27 -6.81 5.67
C ALA A 102 -9.80 -7.20 7.07
N GLU A 103 -10.70 -7.09 8.05
CA GLU A 103 -10.40 -7.34 9.47
C GLU A 103 -9.75 -8.71 9.67
N ASP A 104 -10.22 -9.72 8.96
CA ASP A 104 -9.67 -11.08 8.98
C ASP A 104 -8.18 -11.12 8.64
N HIS A 105 -7.72 -10.40 7.61
CA HIS A 105 -6.29 -10.36 7.26
C HIS A 105 -5.47 -9.55 8.24
N ASN A 106 -6.01 -8.44 8.77
CA ASN A 106 -5.34 -7.67 9.81
C ASN A 106 -5.12 -8.54 11.07
N GLN A 107 -6.12 -9.33 11.42
CA GLN A 107 -6.02 -10.30 12.50
C GLN A 107 -4.99 -11.39 12.19
N GLN A 108 -5.02 -11.99 11.01
CA GLN A 108 -4.05 -13.00 10.58
C GLN A 108 -2.61 -12.48 10.55
N LEU A 109 -2.36 -11.27 10.02
CA LEU A 109 -1.04 -10.64 10.04
C LEU A 109 -0.57 -10.40 11.47
N THR A 110 -1.47 -9.96 12.36
CA THR A 110 -1.16 -9.75 13.77
C THR A 110 -0.83 -11.06 14.49
N GLN A 111 -1.58 -12.13 14.21
CA GLN A 111 -1.29 -13.48 14.69
C GLN A 111 0.05 -13.99 14.16
N GLY A 112 0.36 -13.76 12.88
CA GLY A 112 1.63 -14.12 12.27
C GLY A 112 2.82 -13.40 12.91
N ILE A 113 2.71 -12.10 13.19
CA ILE A 113 3.73 -11.32 13.91
C ILE A 113 3.94 -11.90 15.33
N ALA A 114 2.85 -12.24 16.03
CA ALA A 114 2.94 -12.85 17.35
C ALA A 114 3.58 -14.24 17.32
N ALA A 115 3.22 -15.07 16.33
CA ALA A 115 3.82 -16.39 16.11
C ALA A 115 5.33 -16.28 15.86
N LEU A 116 5.76 -15.38 14.98
CA LEU A 116 7.19 -15.12 14.73
C LEU A 116 7.95 -14.75 16.01
N ARG A 117 7.37 -13.90 16.85
CA ARG A 117 7.97 -13.50 18.14
C ARG A 117 8.05 -14.67 19.11
N ASN A 118 7.01 -15.51 19.17
CA ASN A 118 7.00 -16.69 20.04
C ASN A 118 8.04 -17.72 19.60
N ILE A 119 8.19 -17.92 18.29
CA ILE A 119 9.22 -18.80 17.74
C ILE A 119 10.61 -18.24 18.07
N GLU A 120 10.85 -16.96 17.78
CA GLU A 120 12.11 -16.26 18.08
C GLU A 120 12.48 -16.40 19.56
N TYR A 121 11.56 -16.07 20.48
CA TYR A 121 11.77 -16.22 21.91
C TYR A 121 12.11 -17.66 22.32
N THR A 122 11.40 -18.64 21.74
CA THR A 122 11.66 -20.06 22.02
C THR A 122 13.06 -20.46 21.53
N LEU A 123 13.45 -20.01 20.34
CA LEU A 123 14.78 -20.22 19.76
C LEU A 123 15.89 -19.57 20.60
N GLU A 124 15.69 -18.35 21.09
CA GLU A 124 16.64 -17.67 21.98
C GLU A 124 16.77 -18.36 23.34
N SER A 125 15.66 -18.87 23.88
CA SER A 125 15.64 -19.57 25.17
C SER A 125 16.20 -20.99 25.11
N ALA A 126 16.19 -21.61 23.93
CA ALA A 126 16.74 -22.93 23.70
C ALA A 126 18.28 -22.86 23.71
N SER A 127 18.88 -23.28 24.81
CA SER A 127 20.34 -23.30 24.96
C SER A 127 21.04 -24.41 24.15
N GLU A 128 20.28 -25.41 23.69
CA GLU A 128 20.77 -26.59 22.96
C GLU A 128 19.76 -27.07 21.89
N ASP A 129 20.23 -28.02 21.07
CA ASP A 129 19.60 -28.63 19.89
C ASP A 129 18.07 -28.74 19.99
N ILE A 130 17.36 -27.98 19.14
CA ILE A 130 15.90 -27.94 19.11
C ILE A 130 15.37 -29.29 18.57
N ALA A 131 14.38 -29.85 19.25
CA ALA A 131 13.75 -31.10 18.83
C ALA A 131 13.17 -30.97 17.41
N GLN A 132 13.28 -32.05 16.62
CA GLN A 132 12.80 -32.07 15.24
C GLN A 132 11.29 -31.79 15.14
N GLU A 133 10.51 -32.19 16.15
CA GLU A 133 9.09 -31.92 16.27
C GLU A 133 8.80 -30.42 16.37
N THR A 134 9.48 -29.73 17.29
CA THR A 134 9.39 -28.27 17.46
C THR A 134 9.79 -27.52 16.19
N LEU A 135 10.81 -27.98 15.46
CA LEU A 135 11.16 -27.42 14.15
C LEU A 135 10.07 -27.64 13.10
N GLY A 136 9.37 -28.77 13.16
CA GLY A 136 8.20 -29.04 12.34
C GLY A 136 7.08 -28.02 12.61
N GLU A 137 6.78 -27.77 13.88
CA GLU A 137 5.77 -26.78 14.29
C GLU A 137 6.13 -25.36 13.84
N PHE A 138 7.39 -24.94 14.01
CA PHE A 138 7.85 -23.64 13.55
C PHE A 138 7.69 -23.50 12.03
N ASN A 139 8.11 -24.50 11.27
CA ASN A 139 7.97 -24.51 9.82
C ASN A 139 6.51 -24.49 9.38
N GLN A 140 5.61 -25.13 10.14
CA GLN A 140 4.18 -25.08 9.87
C GLN A 140 3.65 -23.65 10.09
N GLN A 141 3.94 -23.02 11.23
CA GLN A 141 3.54 -21.64 11.50
C GLN A 141 4.06 -20.66 10.45
N LEU A 142 5.31 -20.81 9.99
CA LEU A 142 5.86 -20.02 8.89
C LEU A 142 5.13 -20.26 7.57
N SER A 143 4.64 -21.48 7.33
CA SER A 143 3.84 -21.83 6.15
C SER A 143 2.43 -21.24 6.21
N ASP A 144 1.84 -21.16 7.40
CA ASP A 144 0.53 -20.54 7.61
C ASP A 144 0.61 -19.04 7.34
N ILE A 145 1.65 -18.36 7.83
CA ILE A 145 1.92 -16.95 7.51
C ILE A 145 2.07 -16.75 6.00
N GLN A 146 2.81 -17.64 5.34
CA GLN A 146 2.96 -17.63 3.90
C GLN A 146 1.61 -17.72 3.18
N ALA A 147 0.74 -18.64 3.57
CA ALA A 147 -0.60 -18.78 2.98
C ALA A 147 -1.40 -17.47 3.05
N VAL A 148 -1.34 -16.78 4.19
CA VAL A 148 -1.96 -15.44 4.37
C VAL A 148 -1.40 -14.42 3.40
N LEU A 149 -0.08 -14.40 3.18
CA LEU A 149 0.54 -13.46 2.22
C LEU A 149 0.09 -13.72 0.78
N VAL A 150 -0.10 -14.98 0.40
CA VAL A 150 -0.60 -15.35 -0.93
C VAL A 150 -2.07 -14.98 -1.10
N GLU A 151 -2.89 -15.18 -0.06
CA GLU A 151 -4.28 -14.75 -0.08
C GLU A 151 -4.39 -13.22 -0.24
N LEU A 152 -3.58 -12.47 0.51
CA LEU A 152 -3.47 -11.02 0.38
C LEU A 152 -3.02 -10.58 -1.01
N GLU A 153 -2.02 -11.25 -1.59
CA GLU A 153 -1.56 -11.00 -2.95
C GLU A 153 -2.69 -11.20 -3.96
N ASN A 154 -3.41 -12.32 -3.89
CA ASN A 154 -4.52 -12.64 -4.78
C ASN A 154 -5.64 -11.59 -4.69
N GLN A 155 -5.96 -11.12 -3.50
CA GLN A 155 -6.99 -10.08 -3.32
C GLN A 155 -6.55 -8.75 -3.90
N LEU A 156 -5.31 -8.34 -3.66
CA LEU A 156 -4.78 -7.11 -4.24
C LEU A 156 -4.77 -7.16 -5.77
N GLN A 157 -4.47 -8.31 -6.37
CA GLN A 157 -4.54 -8.50 -7.82
C GLN A 157 -5.98 -8.41 -8.38
N GLN A 158 -6.99 -8.74 -7.57
CA GLN A 158 -8.41 -8.68 -7.96
C GLN A 158 -9.04 -7.30 -7.76
N MET A 159 -8.38 -6.38 -7.04
CA MET A 159 -8.87 -5.01 -6.91
C MET A 159 -8.72 -4.25 -8.23
N PRO A 160 -9.80 -3.61 -8.72
CA PRO A 160 -9.84 -2.89 -9.99
C PRO A 160 -8.93 -1.65 -10.01
#